data_AF-A0A344TDL5-F1
#
_entry.id   AF-A0A344TDL5-F1
#
_cell.length_a   1.000
_cell.length_b   1.000
_cell.length_c   1.000
_cell.angle_alpha   90.00
_cell.angle_beta   90.00
_cell.angle_gamma   90.00
#
_symmetry.space_group_name_H-M   'P 1'
#
loop_
_entity.id
_entity.type
_entity.pdbx_description
1 polymer ?
#
loop_
_entity_poly.entity_id
_entity_poly.type
_entity_poly.pdbx_seq_one_letter_code
_entity_poly.pdbx_strand_id
1 'polypeptide(L)'
;MTTKDFKLKAEEIVELVPAMGGCFATDKITVEGMKVGYMYREESDEQMDSGWSFFSGTEDQEYVDNPDNLMIYNVNTIANYDRAIIPYLDYPFGSELERVEGTDTFKLLT
;
A
#
# COMPACT_ATOMS: atom_id res chain seq x y z
N MET A 1 -14.05 17.55 -3.45
CA MET A 1 -12.84 16.80 -3.04
C MET A 1 -12.41 17.37 -1.70
N THR A 2 -12.56 16.60 -0.64
CA THR A 2 -12.06 16.96 0.69
C THR A 2 -10.55 16.77 0.68
N THR A 3 -9.80 17.77 1.13
CA THR A 3 -8.34 17.65 1.24
C THR A 3 -8.01 16.66 2.36
N LYS A 4 -7.30 15.58 2.04
CA LYS A 4 -6.80 14.61 3.03
C LYS A 4 -5.61 15.21 3.79
N ASP A 5 -5.57 15.00 5.11
CA ASP A 5 -4.44 15.41 5.96
C ASP A 5 -3.45 14.25 6.06
N PHE A 6 -2.49 14.20 5.15
CA PHE A 6 -1.54 13.09 5.05
C PHE A 6 -0.53 13.08 6.20
N LYS A 7 -0.16 11.88 6.66
CA LYS A 7 0.80 11.71 7.76
C LYS A 7 2.20 12.20 7.38
N LEU A 8 2.63 11.92 6.16
CA LEU A 8 3.90 12.40 5.61
C LEU A 8 3.63 13.55 4.63
N LYS A 9 4.45 14.59 4.73
CA LYS A 9 4.47 15.69 3.77
C LYS A 9 5.23 15.27 2.51
N ALA A 10 4.96 15.97 1.41
CA ALA A 10 5.60 15.69 0.12
C ALA A 10 7.13 15.78 0.19
N GLU A 11 7.67 16.71 0.99
CA GLU A 11 9.12 16.91 1.16
C GLU A 11 9.79 15.82 1.98
N GLU A 12 9.02 14.99 2.71
CA GLU A 12 9.53 13.87 3.50
C GLU A 12 9.63 12.57 2.66
N ILE A 13 8.98 12.53 1.49
CA ILE A 13 9.03 11.39 0.59
C ILE A 13 10.36 11.39 -0.17
N VAL A 14 11.11 10.29 -0.03
CA VAL A 14 12.35 10.08 -0.76
C VAL A 14 12.22 8.89 -1.72
N GLU A 15 13.09 8.79 -2.71
CA GLU A 15 13.16 7.64 -3.61
C GLU A 15 13.79 6.45 -2.86
N LEU A 16 12.98 5.43 -2.58
CA LEU A 16 13.35 4.19 -1.89
C LEU A 16 13.33 2.99 -2.82
N VAL A 17 12.50 3.02 -3.87
CA VAL A 17 12.30 1.94 -4.83
C VAL A 17 12.31 2.51 -6.26
N PRO A 18 12.67 1.72 -7.28
CA PRO A 18 12.54 2.12 -8.67
C PRO A 18 11.10 2.51 -9.03
N ALA A 19 10.91 3.17 -10.18
CA ALA A 19 9.57 3.45 -10.67
C ALA A 19 8.83 2.14 -11.00
N MET A 20 7.75 1.85 -10.27
CA MET A 20 6.95 0.61 -10.41
C MET A 20 5.49 0.88 -10.83
N GLY A 21 5.08 2.14 -10.92
CA GLY A 21 3.71 2.52 -11.21
C GLY A 21 2.89 2.88 -9.95
N GLY A 22 1.58 2.95 -10.15
CA GLY A 22 0.57 3.23 -9.14
C GLY A 22 0.17 2.00 -8.36
N CYS A 23 -0.37 2.21 -7.17
CA CYS A 23 -0.95 1.19 -6.31
C CYS A 23 -2.15 1.77 -5.57
N PHE A 24 -3.10 0.93 -5.18
CA PHE A 24 -4.11 1.34 -4.21
C PHE A 24 -3.55 1.31 -2.79
N ALA A 25 -3.92 2.30 -1.98
CA ALA A 25 -3.71 2.24 -0.54
C ALA A 25 -4.84 2.93 0.22
N THR A 26 -5.07 2.47 1.44
CA THR A 26 -6.10 3.00 2.33
C THR A 26 -5.61 4.19 3.15
N ASP A 27 -6.54 5.04 3.58
CA ASP A 27 -6.27 6.17 4.47
C ASP A 27 -5.82 5.73 5.88
N LYS A 28 -6.07 4.48 6.27
CA LYS A 28 -5.44 3.92 7.47
C LYS A 28 -3.92 4.02 7.40
N ILE A 29 -3.35 3.81 6.21
CA ILE A 29 -1.91 3.96 5.99
C ILE A 29 -1.56 5.45 5.82
N THR A 30 -2.20 6.14 4.88
CA THR A 30 -1.72 7.44 4.41
C THR A 30 -2.14 8.62 5.27
N VAL A 31 -3.23 8.50 6.03
CA VAL A 31 -3.78 9.54 6.91
C VAL A 31 -3.54 9.17 8.39
N GLU A 32 -3.94 7.96 8.81
CA GLU A 32 -3.78 7.53 10.20
C GLU A 32 -2.34 7.08 10.54
N GLY A 33 -1.53 6.78 9.52
CA GLY A 33 -0.11 6.39 9.69
C GLY A 33 0.08 4.95 10.15
N MET A 34 -0.92 4.08 9.98
CA MET A 34 -0.81 2.66 10.26
C MET A 34 0.15 1.98 9.28
N LYS A 35 0.74 0.87 9.73
CA LYS A 35 1.59 0.04 8.90
C LYS A 35 0.76 -0.84 7.98
N VAL A 36 1.32 -1.22 6.85
CA VAL A 36 0.74 -2.19 5.92
C VAL A 36 0.68 -3.53 6.64
N GLY A 37 -0.52 -4.00 6.93
CA GLY A 37 -0.76 -5.32 7.53
C GLY A 37 -1.14 -6.38 6.51
N TYR A 38 -1.63 -5.96 5.34
CA TYR A 38 -2.06 -6.85 4.27
C TYR A 38 -1.77 -6.21 2.92
N MET A 39 -1.30 -7.00 1.96
CA MET A 39 -1.06 -6.54 0.59
C MET A 39 -1.26 -7.66 -0.40
N TYR A 40 -1.75 -7.33 -1.58
CA TYR A 40 -1.87 -8.29 -2.67
C TYR A 40 -1.52 -7.65 -4.01
N ARG A 41 -1.18 -8.48 -5.00
CA ARG A 41 -0.81 -8.05 -6.34
C ARG A 41 -1.68 -8.71 -7.39
N GLU A 42 -2.46 -7.93 -8.13
CA GLU A 42 -3.29 -8.39 -9.23
C GLU A 42 -2.79 -7.88 -10.58
N GLU A 43 -3.07 -8.61 -11.66
CA GLU A 43 -2.75 -8.16 -13.02
C GLU A 43 -3.67 -7.01 -13.40
N SER A 44 -3.12 -6.01 -14.10
CA SER A 44 -3.84 -4.83 -14.56
C SER A 44 -3.49 -4.55 -16.01
N ASP A 45 -4.51 -4.23 -16.82
CA ASP A 45 -4.33 -3.83 -18.22
C ASP A 45 -3.75 -2.41 -18.36
N GLU A 46 -3.74 -1.64 -17.26
CA GLU A 46 -3.23 -0.29 -17.21
C GLU A 46 -1.70 -0.31 -17.04
N GLN A 47 -0.96 0.12 -18.06
CA GLN A 47 0.52 0.11 -18.05
C GLN A 47 1.17 0.87 -16.89
N MET A 48 0.46 1.82 -16.28
CA MET A 48 0.97 2.59 -15.15
C MET A 48 0.61 1.98 -13.80
N ASP A 49 -0.16 0.89 -13.76
CA ASP A 49 -0.54 0.20 -12.54
C ASP A 49 0.49 -0.89 -12.20
N SER A 50 0.98 -0.88 -10.96
CA SER A 50 1.92 -1.88 -10.47
C SER A 50 1.26 -3.22 -10.17
N GLY A 51 -0.08 -3.22 -10.02
CA GLY A 51 -0.90 -4.31 -9.54
C GLY A 51 -1.02 -4.38 -8.02
N TRP A 52 -0.23 -3.60 -7.26
CA TRP A 52 -0.24 -3.67 -5.80
C TRP A 52 -1.42 -2.93 -5.19
N SER A 53 -2.01 -3.53 -4.16
CA SER A 53 -2.95 -2.90 -3.24
C SER A 53 -2.50 -3.10 -1.80
N PHE A 54 -2.50 -2.04 -1.00
CA PHE A 54 -1.96 -2.01 0.36
C PHE A 54 -3.03 -1.63 1.39
N PHE A 55 -3.14 -2.41 2.45
CA PHE A 55 -4.10 -2.24 3.53
C PHE A 55 -3.40 -2.32 4.89
N SER A 56 -3.96 -1.68 5.90
CA SER A 56 -3.47 -1.84 7.27
C SER A 56 -3.85 -3.19 7.89
N GLY A 57 -4.84 -3.88 7.31
CA GLY A 57 -5.41 -5.11 7.85
C GLY A 57 -6.44 -4.87 8.96
N THR A 58 -6.83 -3.61 9.19
CA THR A 58 -7.84 -3.22 10.19
C THR A 58 -9.11 -2.65 9.58
N GLU A 59 -9.12 -2.51 8.26
CA GLU A 59 -10.28 -2.07 7.49
C GLU A 59 -11.35 -3.17 7.50
N ASP A 60 -12.60 -2.79 7.79
CA ASP A 60 -13.76 -3.64 7.53
C ASP A 60 -14.33 -3.38 6.12
N GLN A 61 -15.31 -4.18 5.72
CA GLN A 61 -15.90 -4.08 4.39
C GLN A 61 -16.56 -2.72 4.15
N GLU A 62 -17.27 -2.16 5.15
CA GLU A 62 -17.92 -0.85 5.03
C GLU A 62 -16.89 0.25 4.79
N TYR A 63 -15.73 0.19 5.44
CA TYR A 63 -14.63 1.11 5.23
C TYR A 63 -14.06 1.00 3.81
N VAL A 64 -13.82 -0.23 3.32
CA VAL A 64 -13.25 -0.48 1.97
C VAL A 64 -14.23 -0.09 0.86
N ASP A 65 -15.53 -0.28 1.08
CA ASP A 65 -16.58 0.06 0.11
C ASP A 65 -16.76 1.57 -0.08
N ASN A 66 -16.21 2.40 0.81
CA ASN A 66 -16.23 3.85 0.67
C ASN A 66 -15.02 4.35 -0.15
N PRO A 67 -15.23 4.82 -1.39
CA PRO A 67 -14.13 5.27 -2.25
C PRO A 67 -13.37 6.48 -1.72
N ASP A 68 -13.92 7.24 -0.77
CA ASP A 68 -13.19 8.36 -0.14
C ASP A 68 -12.04 7.86 0.76
N ASN A 69 -12.08 6.61 1.22
CA ASN A 69 -11.10 6.02 2.15
C ASN A 69 -9.87 5.39 1.47
N LEU A 70 -9.83 5.36 0.14
CA LEU A 70 -8.75 4.78 -0.66
C LEU A 70 -8.40 5.68 -1.83
N MET A 71 -7.16 5.56 -2.32
CA MET A 71 -6.70 6.32 -3.48
C MET A 71 -5.53 5.60 -4.16
N ILE A 72 -5.23 6.02 -5.39
CA ILE A 72 -4.04 5.58 -6.10
C ILE A 72 -2.85 6.45 -5.69
N TYR A 73 -1.74 5.80 -5.33
CA TYR A 73 -0.46 6.42 -5.00
C TYR A 73 0.66 5.80 -5.83
N ASN A 74 1.82 6.44 -5.89
CA ASN A 74 3.02 5.75 -6.36
C ASN A 74 3.44 4.71 -5.31
N VAL A 75 3.87 3.51 -5.73
CA VAL A 75 4.38 2.47 -4.81
C VAL A 75 5.49 3.01 -3.89
N ASN A 76 6.36 3.87 -4.42
CA ASN A 76 7.41 4.54 -3.63
C ASN A 76 6.84 5.38 -2.48
N THR A 77 5.68 6.01 -2.67
CA THR A 77 5.00 6.73 -1.59
C THR A 77 4.70 5.78 -0.45
N ILE A 78 4.07 4.63 -0.72
CA ILE A 78 3.71 3.67 0.35
C ILE A 78 4.96 3.06 1.00
N ALA A 79 6.04 2.82 0.24
CA ALA A 79 7.32 2.39 0.80
C ALA A 79 7.92 3.40 1.80
N ASN A 80 7.60 4.69 1.70
CA ASN A 80 8.00 5.70 2.70
C ASN A 80 7.15 5.62 3.97
N TYR A 81 5.85 5.28 3.87
CA TYR A 81 5.00 5.00 5.02
C TYR A 81 5.42 3.72 5.74
N ASP A 82 5.83 2.71 4.97
CA ASP A 82 6.19 1.40 5.48
C ASP A 82 7.29 0.71 4.66
N ARG A 83 8.53 0.81 5.15
CA ARG A 83 9.69 0.22 4.47
C ARG A 83 9.70 -1.30 4.49
N ALA A 84 8.90 -1.94 5.34
CA ALA A 84 8.88 -3.39 5.45
C ALA A 84 8.33 -4.08 4.19
N ILE A 85 7.61 -3.37 3.33
CA ILE A 85 7.08 -3.94 2.08
C ILE A 85 8.16 -4.12 1.00
N ILE A 86 9.26 -3.37 1.07
CA ILE A 86 10.26 -3.27 -0.01
C ILE A 86 10.79 -4.64 -0.48
N PRO A 87 11.13 -5.60 0.41
CA PRO A 87 11.63 -6.92 -0.01
C PRO A 87 10.63 -7.77 -0.80
N TYR A 88 9.35 -7.39 -0.82
CA TYR A 88 8.26 -8.18 -1.40
C TYR A 88 7.71 -7.57 -2.69
N LEU A 89 8.13 -6.36 -3.09
CA LEU A 89 7.53 -5.64 -4.24
C LEU A 89 7.77 -6.33 -5.59
N ASP A 90 8.77 -7.21 -5.68
CA ASP A 90 9.07 -8.02 -6.86
C ASP A 90 8.31 -9.36 -6.92
N TYR A 91 7.42 -9.63 -5.93
CA TYR A 91 6.60 -10.84 -5.94
C TYR A 91 5.65 -10.86 -7.16
N PRO A 92 5.36 -12.05 -7.71
CA PRO A 92 4.57 -12.18 -8.94
C PRO A 92 3.12 -11.73 -8.75
N PHE A 93 2.42 -11.48 -9.85
CA PHE A 93 0.97 -11.33 -9.83
C PHE A 93 0.30 -12.60 -9.25
N GLY A 94 -0.79 -12.40 -8.52
CA GLY A 94 -1.46 -13.44 -7.71
C GLY A 94 -0.88 -13.62 -6.32
N SER A 95 0.15 -12.85 -5.94
CA SER A 95 0.71 -12.90 -4.58
C SER A 95 -0.21 -12.18 -3.60
N GLU A 96 -0.46 -12.82 -2.48
CA GLU A 96 -1.18 -12.28 -1.33
C GLU A 96 -0.31 -12.44 -0.09
N LEU A 97 -0.11 -11.37 0.68
CA LEU A 97 0.79 -11.37 1.82
C LEU A 97 0.14 -10.72 3.05
N GLU A 98 0.33 -11.34 4.21
CA GLU A 98 -0.09 -10.81 5.50
C GLU A 98 1.14 -10.57 6.39
N ARG A 99 1.17 -9.43 7.07
CA ARG A 99 2.22 -9.11 8.03
C ARG A 99 2.17 -10.05 9.21
N VAL A 100 3.32 -10.56 9.63
CA VAL A 100 3.43 -11.31 10.88
C VAL A 100 3.36 -10.33 12.05
N GLU A 101 2.39 -10.53 12.94
CA GLU A 101 2.11 -9.63 14.07
C GLU A 101 3.37 -9.32 14.89
N GLY A 102 3.60 -8.03 15.15
CA GLY A 102 4.75 -7.57 15.93
C GLY A 102 6.09 -7.59 15.17
N THR A 103 6.09 -7.77 13.85
CA THR A 103 7.31 -7.83 13.04
C THR A 103 7.27 -6.96 11.78
N ASP A 104 8.42 -6.85 11.11
CA ASP A 104 8.59 -6.27 9.78
C ASP A 104 8.69 -7.33 8.67
N THR A 105 8.11 -8.51 8.90
CA THR A 105 8.08 -9.58 7.90
C THR A 105 6.65 -9.94 7.50
N PHE A 106 6.52 -10.47 6.29
CA PHE A 106 5.26 -10.90 5.72
C PHE A 106 5.33 -12.39 5.39
N LYS A 107 4.20 -13.08 5.59
CA LYS A 107 4.01 -14.45 5.10
C LYS A 107 3.22 -14.40 3.79
N LEU A 108 3.63 -15.21 2.83
CA LEU A 108 2.88 -15.44 1.60
C LEU A 108 1.67 -16.33 1.90
N LEU A 109 0.50 -15.94 1.43
CA LEU A 109 -0.76 -16.67 1.54
C LEU A 109 -1.04 -17.48 0.27
N THR A 110 -0.66 -16.96 -0.90
CA THR A 110 -0.84 -17.59 -2.23
C THR A 110 0.36 -17.41 -3.14
#